data_AF-A0A9P6EFK2-F1
#
_entry.id   AF-A0A9P6EFK2-F1
#
_cell.length_a   1.000
_cell.length_b   1.000
_cell.length_c   1.000
_cell.angle_alpha   90.00
_cell.angle_beta   90.00
_cell.angle_gamma   90.00
#
_symmetry.space_group_name_H-M   'P 1'
#
loop_
_entity.id
_entity.type
_entity.pdbx_description
1 polymer ?
#
loop_
_entity_poly.entity_id
_entity_poly.type
_entity_poly.pdbx_seq_one_letter_code
_entity_poly.pdbx_strand_id
1 'polypeptide(L)'
;MMHQLKCLDLLREEVVRDRPTVSHEFKSTVQIAPVTRHCLNYIRQMIICRGDWELESFQFASHKNPIEWRGQYQCKDWERLWHFVKKNQEEYEGWLETEGAEEKT
;
A
#
# COMPACT_ATOMS: atom_id res chain seq x y z
N MET A 1 -0.46 -3.29 -8.71
CA MET A 1 -0.40 -4.00 -7.42
C MET A 1 1.01 -4.11 -6.85
N MET A 2 2.03 -4.53 -7.60
CA MET A 2 3.40 -4.67 -7.07
C MET A 2 4.02 -3.36 -6.56
N HIS A 3 3.73 -2.24 -7.21
CA HIS A 3 4.12 -0.92 -6.71
C HIS A 3 3.53 -0.63 -5.31
N GLN A 4 2.26 -0.98 -5.07
CA GLN A 4 1.62 -0.80 -3.76
C GLN A 4 2.27 -1.68 -2.67
N LEU A 5 2.62 -2.92 -3.01
CA LEU A 5 3.31 -3.82 -2.08
C LEU A 5 4.73 -3.35 -1.78
N LYS A 6 5.45 -2.84 -2.78
CA LYS A 6 6.79 -2.25 -2.56
C LYS A 6 6.73 -0.99 -1.69
N CYS A 7 5.71 -0.15 -1.87
CA CYS A 7 5.47 1.00 -1.02
C CYS A 7 5.21 0.60 0.45
N LEU A 8 4.48 -0.49 0.70
CA LEU A 8 4.24 -1.02 2.04
C LEU A 8 5.53 -1.53 2.70
N ASP A 9 6.37 -2.21 1.92
CA ASP A 9 7.66 -2.74 2.37
C ASP A 9 8.62 -1.60 2.79
N LEU A 10 8.76 -0.57 1.94
CA LEU A 10 9.57 0.63 2.26
C LEU A 10 9.07 1.36 3.51
N LEU A 11 7.76 1.41 3.73
CA LEU A 11 7.20 2.02 4.94
C LEU A 11 7.46 1.17 6.18
N ARG A 12 7.35 -0.15 6.06
CA ARG A 12 7.66 -1.08 7.15
C ARG A 12 9.11 -0.91 7.60
N GLU A 13 10.06 -0.94 6.66
CA GLU A 13 11.49 -0.78 6.94
C GLU A 13 11.78 0.53 7.69
N GLU A 14 11.12 1.63 7.29
CA GLU A 14 11.32 2.95 7.89
C GLU A 14 10.68 3.12 9.26
N VAL A 15 9.60 2.36 9.54
CA VAL A 15 8.96 2.32 10.87
C VAL A 15 9.79 1.51 11.87
N VAL A 16 10.39 0.40 11.43
CA VAL A 16 11.19 -0.47 12.32
C VAL A 16 12.65 -0.04 12.41
N ARG A 17 13.10 0.93 11.58
CA ARG A 17 14.46 1.44 11.61
C ARG A 17 14.75 2.02 12.98
N ASP A 18 15.73 1.42 13.66
CA ASP A 18 16.20 1.92 14.95
C ASP A 18 16.83 3.30 14.75
N ARG A 19 16.30 4.29 15.46
CA ARG A 19 16.79 5.67 15.36
C ARG A 19 17.61 5.96 16.61
N PRO A 20 18.84 6.48 16.45
CA PRO A 20 19.63 6.87 17.61
C PRO A 20 18.84 7.88 18.44
N THR A 21 18.73 7.64 19.75
CA THR A 21 18.10 8.55 20.69
C THR A 21 18.79 9.90 20.58
N VAL A 22 18.05 10.88 20.08
CA VAL A 22 18.55 12.22 19.84
C VAL A 22 18.76 12.86 21.22
N SER A 23 20.02 13.03 21.63
CA SER A 23 20.32 13.94 22.74
C SER A 23 19.85 15.33 22.31
N HIS A 24 19.20 16.05 23.24
CA HIS A 24 18.52 17.34 23.02
C HIS A 24 19.38 18.45 22.37
N GLU A 25 20.66 18.21 22.15
CA GLU A 25 21.65 19.18 21.68
C GLU A 25 21.93 19.11 20.17
N PHE A 26 21.53 18.02 19.50
CA PHE A 26 21.60 17.93 18.03
C PHE A 26 20.18 17.89 17.49
N LYS A 27 19.73 18.95 16.80
CA LYS A 27 18.51 18.91 15.98
C LYS A 27 18.65 17.76 15.00
N SER A 28 18.15 16.59 15.36
CA SER A 28 18.15 15.43 14.49
C SER A 28 17.27 15.77 13.31
N THR A 29 17.94 16.08 12.20
CA THR A 29 17.34 15.99 10.88
C THR A 29 17.08 14.51 10.65
N VAL A 30 16.01 13.99 11.24
CA VAL A 30 15.45 12.70 10.89
C VAL A 30 14.96 12.84 9.45
N GLN A 31 15.86 12.62 8.50
CA GLN A 31 15.56 12.70 7.09
C GLN A 31 14.90 11.38 6.69
N ILE A 32 13.57 11.39 6.65
CA ILE A 32 12.81 10.30 6.02
C ILE A 32 13.18 10.30 4.54
N ALA A 33 13.51 9.12 3.99
CA ALA A 33 13.85 9.02 2.58
C ALA A 33 12.73 9.61 1.71
N PRO A 34 13.04 10.41 0.67
CA PRO A 34 12.01 11.04 -0.18
C PRO A 34 11.01 10.05 -0.78
N VAL A 35 11.49 8.85 -1.11
CA VAL A 35 10.65 7.75 -1.62
C VAL A 35 9.65 7.27 -0.56
N THR A 36 10.07 7.11 0.70
CA THR A 36 9.19 6.72 1.80
C THR A 36 8.13 7.77 2.06
N ARG A 37 8.49 9.06 1.99
CA ARG A 37 7.51 10.16 2.08
C ARG A 37 6.48 10.09 0.95
N HIS A 38 6.92 9.78 -0.28
CA HIS A 38 6.03 9.55 -1.41
C HIS A 38 5.09 8.37 -1.15
N CYS A 39 5.61 7.22 -0.70
CA CYS A 39 4.82 6.04 -0.34
C CYS A 39 3.77 6.36 0.72
N LEU A 40 4.12 7.15 1.75
CA LEU A 40 3.20 7.55 2.81
C LEU A 40 2.05 8.41 2.27
N ASN A 41 2.35 9.37 1.39
CA ASN A 41 1.33 10.20 0.74
C ASN A 41 0.42 9.38 -0.18
N TYR A 42 0.99 8.39 -0.88
CA TYR A 42 0.24 7.48 -1.73
C TYR A 42 -0.73 6.61 -0.92
N ILE A 43 -0.29 6.05 0.22
CA ILE A 43 -1.18 5.30 1.14
C ILE A 43 -2.25 6.22 1.73
N ARG A 44 -1.90 7.43 2.14
CA ARG A 44 -2.88 8.41 2.62
C ARG A 44 -3.95 8.67 1.57
N GLN A 45 -3.57 8.90 0.31
CA GLN A 45 -4.52 9.11 -0.79
C GLN A 45 -5.42 7.88 -0.98
N MET A 46 -4.86 6.68 -0.92
CA MET A 46 -5.62 5.43 -1.02
C MET A 46 -6.64 5.27 0.12
N ILE A 47 -6.27 5.55 1.36
CA ILE A 47 -7.17 5.49 2.53
C ILE A 47 -8.28 6.54 2.42
N ILE A 48 -7.98 7.74 1.89
CA ILE A 48 -8.98 8.80 1.75
C ILE A 48 -9.92 8.51 0.57
N CYS A 49 -9.40 8.03 -0.56
CA CYS A 49 -10.17 7.82 -1.78
C CYS A 49 -10.88 6.47 -1.83
N ARG A 50 -10.35 5.45 -1.12
CA ARG A 50 -10.96 4.13 -0.95
C ARG A 50 -11.36 3.87 0.50
N GLY A 51 -11.42 4.91 1.32
CA GLY A 51 -12.00 4.84 2.65
C GLY A 51 -13.39 4.29 2.50
N ASP A 52 -13.74 3.32 3.32
CA ASP A 52 -14.87 2.45 3.05
C ASP A 52 -16.16 3.26 2.84
N TRP A 53 -16.81 3.06 1.69
CA TRP A 53 -18.14 3.64 1.41
C TRP A 53 -19.23 2.70 1.89
N GLU A 54 -18.88 1.50 2.37
CA GLU A 54 -19.85 0.56 2.87
C GLU A 54 -20.53 1.08 4.14
N LEU A 55 -21.86 0.95 4.16
CA LEU A 55 -22.67 1.22 5.34
C LEU A 55 -22.44 0.09 6.35
N GLU A 56 -21.92 0.44 7.51
CA GLU A 56 -21.79 -0.48 8.64
C GLU A 56 -23.14 -1.14 8.95
N SER A 57 -23.13 -2.45 9.16
CA SER A 57 -24.37 -3.19 9.39
C SER A 57 -25.00 -2.78 10.73
N PHE A 58 -26.30 -2.48 10.71
CA PHE A 58 -27.06 -2.15 11.91
C PHE A 58 -27.65 -3.42 12.54
N GLN A 59 -27.06 -3.88 13.63
CA GLN A 59 -27.54 -5.02 14.40
C GLN A 59 -28.66 -4.60 15.37
N PHE A 60 -29.91 -4.66 14.89
CA PHE A 60 -31.11 -4.25 15.65
C PHE A 60 -31.35 -5.08 16.93
N ALA A 61 -30.85 -6.31 17.01
CA ALA A 61 -31.29 -7.28 18.02
C ALA A 61 -30.88 -6.97 19.48
N SER A 62 -29.83 -6.17 19.74
CA SER A 62 -29.31 -6.00 21.11
C SER A 62 -29.43 -4.59 21.69
N HIS A 63 -29.69 -3.55 20.87
CA HIS A 63 -29.64 -2.12 21.24
C HIS A 63 -28.33 -1.67 21.95
N LYS A 64 -27.37 -2.56 22.16
CA LYS A 64 -26.08 -2.33 22.80
C LYS A 64 -25.01 -2.55 21.75
N ASN A 65 -24.37 -1.45 21.33
CA ASN A 65 -23.42 -1.45 20.21
C ASN A 65 -24.04 -1.96 18.89
N PRO A 66 -25.11 -1.31 18.39
CA PRO A 66 -25.83 -1.78 17.21
C PRO A 66 -25.06 -1.58 15.90
N ILE A 67 -23.84 -1.06 15.95
CA ILE A 67 -22.97 -0.84 14.80
C ILE A 67 -21.81 -1.83 14.89
N GLU A 68 -21.65 -2.67 13.88
CA GLU A 68 -20.56 -3.65 13.81
C GLU A 68 -19.29 -3.04 13.19
N TRP A 69 -18.54 -2.25 13.97
CA TRP A 69 -17.30 -1.56 13.53
C TRP A 69 -16.15 -2.46 13.03
N ARG A 70 -16.32 -3.79 13.00
CA ARG A 70 -15.28 -4.77 12.64
C ARG A 70 -15.85 -5.88 11.77
N GLY A 71 -16.66 -5.53 10.78
CA GLY A 71 -17.06 -6.48 9.74
C GLY A 71 -15.82 -7.20 9.19
N GLN A 72 -15.86 -8.52 9.12
CA GLN A 72 -14.77 -9.29 8.52
C GLN A 72 -14.84 -9.15 6.99
N TYR A 73 -13.97 -8.33 6.43
CA TYR A 73 -13.82 -8.23 4.97
C TYR A 73 -13.03 -9.42 4.46
N GLN A 74 -13.73 -10.37 3.83
CA GLN A 74 -13.10 -11.49 3.15
C GLN A 74 -13.19 -11.29 1.64
N CYS A 75 -12.04 -11.27 0.98
CA CYS A 75 -12.00 -11.30 -0.48
C CYS A 75 -12.52 -12.67 -0.95
N LYS A 76 -13.67 -12.67 -1.64
CA LYS A 76 -14.35 -13.90 -2.10
C LYS A 76 -13.72 -14.50 -3.36
N ASP A 77 -12.98 -13.70 -4.11
CA ASP A 77 -12.37 -14.09 -5.37
C ASP A 77 -11.01 -13.40 -5.55
N TRP A 78 -9.96 -14.21 -5.51
CA TRP A 78 -8.58 -13.79 -5.74
C TRP A 78 -8.13 -13.98 -7.20
N GLU A 79 -8.92 -14.66 -8.01
CA GLU A 79 -8.55 -15.01 -9.39
C GLU A 79 -8.30 -13.74 -10.22
N ARG A 80 -9.15 -12.72 -10.03
CA ARG A 80 -9.00 -11.42 -10.71
C ARG A 80 -7.67 -10.72 -10.40
N LEU A 81 -7.15 -10.86 -9.18
CA LEU A 81 -5.84 -10.31 -8.82
C LEU A 81 -4.73 -11.04 -9.57
N TRP A 82 -4.77 -12.37 -9.59
CA TRP A 82 -3.78 -13.20 -10.27
C TRP A 82 -3.77 -12.99 -11.77
N HIS A 83 -4.94 -12.87 -12.40
CA HIS A 83 -5.05 -12.51 -13.82
C HIS A 83 -4.39 -11.17 -14.13
N PHE A 84 -4.58 -10.16 -13.28
CA PHE A 84 -3.94 -8.86 -13.45
C PHE A 84 -2.42 -8.94 -13.29
N VAL A 85 -1.93 -9.71 -12.31
CA VAL A 85 -0.49 -9.91 -12.09
C VAL A 85 0.14 -10.60 -13.30
N LYS A 86 -0.48 -11.67 -13.80
CA LYS A 86 0.02 -12.42 -14.97
C LYS A 86 0.10 -11.51 -16.19
N LYS A 87 -0.99 -10.82 -16.52
CA LYS A 87 -1.04 -9.87 -17.64
C LYS A 87 0.05 -8.80 -17.54
N ASN A 88 0.27 -8.25 -16.34
CA ASN A 88 1.29 -7.22 -16.15
C ASN A 88 2.71 -7.73 -16.37
N GLN A 89 3.00 -9.00 -16.02
CA GLN A 89 4.31 -9.59 -16.30
C GLN A 89 4.51 -9.84 -17.79
N GLU A 90 3.50 -10.38 -18.48
CA GLU A 90 3.56 -10.59 -19.94
C GLU A 90 3.79 -9.27 -20.69
N GLU A 91 3.11 -8.19 -20.29
CA GLU A 91 3.31 -6.85 -20.86
C GLU A 91 4.72 -6.30 -20.58
N TYR A 92 5.26 -6.53 -19.39
CA TYR A 92 6.60 -6.09 -19.01
C TYR A 92 7.70 -6.85 -19.75
N GLU A 93 7.55 -8.17 -19.90
CA GLU A 93 8.44 -9.02 -20.70
C GLU A 93 8.46 -8.55 -22.17
N GLY A 94 7.29 -8.32 -22.77
CA GLY A 94 7.20 -7.78 -24.12
C GLY A 94 7.85 -6.40 -24.26
N TRP A 95 7.67 -5.50 -23.29
CA TRP A 95 8.31 -4.18 -23.28
C TRP A 95 9.84 -4.28 -23.24
N LEU A 96 10.40 -5.17 -22.41
CA LEU A 96 11.85 -5.42 -22.34
C LEU A 96 12.41 -5.94 -23.66
N GLU A 97 11.66 -6.81 -24.37
CA GLU A 97 12.06 -7.30 -25.69
C GLU A 97 12.06 -6.19 -26.74
N THR A 98 11.12 -5.24 -26.67
CA THR A 98 11.04 -4.11 -27.61
C THR A 98 12.09 -3.04 -27.34
N GLU A 99 12.29 -2.59 -26.09
CA GLU A 99 13.28 -1.55 -25.79
C GLU A 99 14.72 -2.10 -25.82
N GLY A 100 14.93 -3.35 -25.42
CA GLY A 100 16.21 -4.03 -25.57
C GLY A 100 16.61 -4.31 -27.03
N ALA A 101 15.66 -4.23 -27.96
CA ALA A 101 15.91 -4.28 -29.40
C ALA A 101 16.24 -2.90 -29.98
N GLU A 102 15.62 -1.83 -29.48
CA GLU A 102 15.91 -0.45 -29.90
C GLU A 102 17.29 0.05 -29.41
N GLU A 103 17.75 -0.36 -28.23
CA GLU A 103 19.05 0.04 -27.68
C GLU A 103 20.26 -0.66 -28.33
N LYS A 104 20.03 -1.65 -29.22
CA LYS A 104 21.07 -2.42 -29.93
C LYS A 104 21.28 -2.02 -31.40
N THR A 105 20.59 -1.01 -31.89
CA THR A 105 20.79 -0.39 -33.22
C THR A 105 21.40 1.00 -33.10
#